data_AF-A0A177B3P6-F1
#
_entry.id   AF-A0A177B3P6-F1
#
_cell.length_a   1.000
_cell.length_b   1.000
_cell.length_c   1.000
_cell.angle_alpha   90.00
_cell.angle_beta   90.00
_cell.angle_gamma   90.00
#
_symmetry.space_group_name_H-M   'P 1'
#
loop_
_entity.id
_entity.type
_entity.pdbx_description
1 polymer ?
#
loop_
_entity_poly.entity_id
_entity_poly.type
_entity_poly.pdbx_seq_one_letter_code
_entity_poly.pdbx_strand_id
1 'polypeptide(L)' 'MTKWMEENNIQLMRWPSNSPDLNIIEQVWPRLKARINEISQNVYNQAELSNIIRE' A
#
# COMPACT_ATOMS: atom_id res chain seq x y z
N MET A 1 -5.77 5.36 19.61
CA MET A 1 -5.13 4.47 18.61
C MET A 1 -4.30 3.38 19.28
N THR A 2 -3.56 3.70 20.35
CA THR A 2 -2.64 2.75 21.00
C THR A 2 -3.31 1.57 21.72
N LYS A 3 -4.47 1.78 22.37
CA LYS A 3 -5.16 0.73 23.15
C LYS A 3 -5.40 -0.57 22.39
N TRP A 4 -5.94 -0.51 21.16
CA TRP A 4 -6.18 -1.72 20.37
C TRP A 4 -4.86 -2.41 19.99
N MET A 5 -3.83 -1.65 19.63
CA MET A 5 -2.51 -2.20 19.29
C MET A 5 -1.86 -2.87 20.51
N GLU A 6 -1.99 -2.26 21.70
CA GLU A 6 -1.55 -2.82 22.98
C GLU A 6 -2.31 -4.11 23.31
N GLU A 7 -3.64 -4.11 23.20
CA GLU A 7 -4.51 -5.28 23.42
C GLU A 7 -4.17 -6.44 22.48
N ASN A 8 -3.73 -6.14 21.26
CA ASN A 8 -3.35 -7.14 20.25
C ASN A 8 -1.85 -7.47 20.25
N ASN A 9 -1.07 -6.98 21.23
CA ASN A 9 0.38 -7.20 21.34
C ASN A 9 1.16 -6.80 20.07
N ILE A 10 0.71 -5.76 19.37
CA ILE A 10 1.38 -5.24 18.18
C ILE A 10 2.50 -4.31 18.63
N GLN A 11 3.75 -4.71 18.34
CA GLN A 11 4.91 -3.87 18.60
C GLN A 11 4.96 -2.70 17.61
N LEU A 12 4.97 -1.47 18.15
CA LEU A 12 5.09 -0.25 17.34
C LEU A 12 6.55 0.18 17.22
N MET A 13 6.88 0.69 16.04
CA MET A 13 8.18 1.33 15.78
C MET A 13 8.05 2.84 15.92
N ARG A 14 9.07 3.51 16.45
CA ARG A 14 9.14 4.97 16.41
C ARG A 14 9.37 5.41 14.96
N TRP A 15 8.45 6.17 14.41
CA TRP A 15 8.53 6.66 13.04
C TRP A 15 8.88 8.15 13.02
N PRO A 16 9.94 8.57 12.32
CA PRO A 16 10.25 9.99 12.15
C PRO A 16 9.23 10.68 11.23
N SER A 17 8.83 11.89 11.58
CA SER A 17 7.95 12.70 10.74
C SER A 17 8.60 13.02 9.38
N ASN A 18 7.79 13.20 8.34
CA ASN A 18 8.23 13.57 6.98
C ASN A 18 9.30 12.64 6.37
N SER A 19 9.29 11.35 6.74
CA SER A 19 10.26 10.36 6.24
C SER A 19 9.57 9.26 5.41
N PRO A 20 8.95 9.60 4.25
CA PRO A 20 8.35 8.59 3.37
C PRO A 20 9.42 7.68 2.75
N ASP A 21 10.63 8.18 2.54
CA ASP A 21 11.79 7.44 2.02
C ASP A 21 12.15 6.20 2.85
N LEU A 22 11.91 6.24 4.16
CA LEU A 22 12.12 5.10 5.05
C LEU A 22 11.02 4.04 4.92
N ASN A 23 9.84 4.40 4.41
CA ASN A 23 8.70 3.49 4.31
C ASN A 23 8.81 2.64 3.05
N ILE A 24 9.04 1.34 3.23
CA ILE A 24 9.19 0.37 2.14
C ILE A 24 7.99 0.41 1.17
N ILE A 25 6.78 0.71 1.65
CA ILE A 25 5.58 0.78 0.81
C ILE A 25 5.70 1.83 -0.30
N GLU A 26 6.47 2.89 -0.11
CA GLU A 26 6.68 3.94 -1.13
C GLU A 26 7.38 3.40 -2.37
N GLN A 27 8.19 2.35 -2.23
CA GLN A 27 8.82 1.65 -3.36
C GLN A 27 7.88 0.60 -3.99
N VAL A 28 6.88 0.13 -3.25
CA VAL A 28 5.88 -0.83 -3.75
C VAL A 28 4.88 -0.13 -4.68
N TRP A 29 4.43 1.08 -4.33
CA TRP A 29 3.46 1.82 -5.14
C TRP A 29 3.82 2.05 -6.61
N PRO A 30 5.04 2.52 -6.97
CA PRO A 30 5.40 2.69 -8.37
C PRO A 30 5.48 1.36 -9.11
N ARG A 31 5.91 0.28 -8.45
CA ARG A 31 5.94 -1.07 -9.05
C ARG A 31 4.54 -1.60 -9.33
N LEU A 32 3.63 -1.44 -8.37
CA LEU A 32 2.23 -1.81 -8.55
C LEU A 32 1.60 -1.03 -9.70
N LYS A 33 1.81 0.29 -9.76
CA LYS A 33 1.32 1.14 -10.85
C LYS A 33 1.88 0.72 -12.21
N ALA A 34 3.17 0.42 -12.29
CA ALA A 34 3.79 -0.08 -13.53
C ALA A 34 3.12 -1.39 -13.98
N ARG A 35 2.91 -2.33 -13.06
CA ARG A 35 2.27 -3.62 -13.36
C ARG A 35 0.81 -3.47 -13.82
N ILE A 36 0.04 -2.60 -13.17
CA ILE A 36 -1.35 -2.31 -13.58
C ILE A 36 -1.35 -1.74 -15.00
N ASN A 37 -0.45 -0.80 -15.29
CA ASN A 37 -0.34 -0.22 -16.62
C ASN A 37 0.05 -1.26 -17.69
N GLU A 38 0.91 -2.23 -17.38
CA GLU A 38 1.22 -3.34 -18.31
C GLU A 38 -0.01 -4.20 -18.65
N ILE A 39 -0.91 -4.39 -17.69
CA ILE A 39 -2.11 -5.23 -17.84
C ILE A 39 -3.23 -4.47 -18.57
N SER A 40 -3.52 -3.24 -18.13
CA SER A 40 -4.52 -2.39 -18.77
C SER A 40 -4.12 -0.92 -18.71
N GLN A 41 -4.12 -0.27 -19.87
CA GLN A 41 -3.94 1.17 -19.99
C GLN A 41 -5.19 1.96 -19.56
N ASN A 42 -6.35 1.30 -19.47
CA ASN A 42 -7.59 1.95 -19.12
C ASN A 42 -8.39 1.09 -18.14
N VAL A 43 -8.58 1.62 -16.93
CA VAL A 43 -9.41 1.03 -15.89
C VAL A 43 -10.52 2.04 -15.60
N TYR A 44 -11.77 1.64 -15.84
CA TYR A 44 -12.89 2.59 -15.84
C TYR A 44 -13.70 2.55 -14.55
N ASN A 45 -13.59 1.47 -13.78
CA ASN A 45 -14.29 1.31 -12.53
C ASN A 45 -13.47 0.55 -11.48
N GLN A 46 -13.94 0.63 -10.24
CA GLN A 46 -13.28 0.03 -9.08
C GLN A 46 -13.28 -1.51 -9.13
N ALA A 47 -14.28 -2.14 -9.76
CA ALA A 47 -14.35 -3.60 -9.87
C ALA A 47 -13.25 -4.14 -10.79
N GLU A 48 -13.04 -3.50 -11.95
CA GLU A 48 -11.93 -3.79 -12.85
C GLU A 48 -10.57 -3.63 -12.17
N LEU A 49 -10.36 -2.50 -11.47
CA LEU A 49 -9.11 -2.27 -10.74
C LEU A 49 -8.87 -3.36 -9.69
N SER A 50 -9.91 -3.74 -8.96
CA SER A 50 -9.81 -4.76 -7.91
C SER A 50 -9.48 -6.14 -8.47
N ASN A 51 -9.99 -6.48 -9.65
CA ASN A 51 -9.65 -7.74 -10.32
C ASN A 51 -8.17 -7.74 -10.73
N ILE A 52 -7.69 -6.66 -11.35
CA ILE A 52 -6.28 -6.53 -11.78
C ILE A 52 -5.31 -6.63 -10.60
N ILE A 53 -5.65 -6.08 -9.43
CA ILE A 53 -4.77 -6.12 -8.25
C ILE A 53 -4.74 -7.51 -7.59
N ARG A 54 -5.79 -8.32 -7.77
CA ARG A 54 -5.93 -9.63 -7.10
C ARG A 54 -5.34 -10.80 -7.90
N GLU A 55 -5.10 -10.61 -9.19
CA GLU A 55 -4.43 -11.56 -10.10
C GLU A 55 -2.91 -11.60 -9.88
#